data_AF-A0A2D9IVD3-F1
#
_entry.id   AF-A0A2D9IVD3-F1
#
_cell.length_a   1.000
_cell.length_b   1.000
_cell.length_c   1.000
_cell.angle_alpha   90.00
_cell.angle_beta   90.00
_cell.angle_gamma   90.00
#
_symmetry.space_group_name_H-M   'P 1'
#
loop_
_entity.id
_entity.type
_entity.pdbx_description
1 polymer ?
#
loop_
_entity_poly.entity_id
_entity_poly.type
_entity_poly.pdbx_seq_one_letter_code
_entity_poly.pdbx_strand_id
1 'polypeptide(L)' 'MNVSKKRHVAKTITWRILATLTTTIIAWIISGDPKTGFAVGGIEFFVKMPVYYFHERLWYRSNFGLKDRKSEK' A
#
# COMPACT_ATOMS: atom_id res chain seq x y z
N MET A 1 -12.78 23.93 3.84
CA MET A 1 -12.78 22.49 4.21
C MET A 1 -13.11 21.49 3.08
N ASN A 2 -13.78 21.87 1.98
CA ASN A 2 -14.16 20.91 0.91
C ASN A 2 -13.09 20.66 -0.16
N VAL A 3 -12.18 21.61 -0.40
CA VAL A 3 -11.11 21.48 -1.40
C VAL A 3 -10.03 20.47 -0.98
N SER A 4 -9.75 20.39 0.33
CA SER A 4 -8.73 19.49 0.89
C SER A 4 -9.09 18.01 0.67
N LYS A 5 -10.30 17.57 1.05
CA LYS A 5 -10.73 16.16 0.93
C LYS A 5 -10.71 15.65 -0.52
N LYS A 6 -11.18 16.46 -1.48
CA LYS A 6 -11.17 16.09 -2.91
C LYS A 6 -9.74 15.92 -3.46
N ARG A 7 -8.80 16.81 -3.06
CA ARG A 7 -7.39 16.71 -3.45
C ARG A 7 -6.70 15.49 -2.85
N HIS A 8 -7.01 15.13 -1.60
CA HIS A 8 -6.45 13.93 -0.97
C HIS A 8 -6.92 12.64 -1.64
N VAL A 9 -8.21 12.55 -1.98
CA VAL A 9 -8.76 11.42 -2.74
C VAL A 9 -8.12 11.32 -4.12
N ALA A 10 -8.06 12.43 -4.86
CA ALA A 10 -7.41 12.47 -6.18
C ALA A 10 -5.94 12.04 -6.10
N LYS A 11 -5.16 12.58 -5.14
CA LYS A 11 -3.76 12.21 -4.94
C LYS A 11 -3.60 10.72 -4.62
N THR A 12 -4.50 10.15 -3.82
CA THR A 12 -4.47 8.72 -3.46
C THR A 12 -4.77 7.84 -4.67
N ILE A 13 -5.73 8.23 -5.51
CA ILE A 13 -6.06 7.51 -6.74
C ILE A 13 -4.90 7.59 -7.74
N THR A 14 -4.35 8.78 -7.98
CA THR A 14 -3.19 8.96 -8.86
C THR A 14 -2.00 8.12 -8.40
N TRP A 15 -1.71 8.13 -7.09
CA TRP A 15 -0.63 7.32 -6.53
C TRP A 15 -0.88 5.82 -6.71
N ARG A 16 -2.12 5.35 -6.51
CA ARG A 16 -2.49 3.94 -6.71
C ARG A 16 -2.35 3.50 -8.17
N ILE A 17 -2.80 4.32 -9.11
CA ILE A 17 -2.69 4.03 -10.54
C ILE A 17 -1.22 3.98 -10.95
N LEU A 18 -0.41 4.97 -10.53
CA LEU A 18 1.02 4.99 -10.83
C LEU A 18 1.73 3.76 -10.25
N ALA A 19 1.48 3.41 -8.99
CA ALA A 19 2.12 2.26 -8.36
C ALA A 19 1.81 0.95 -9.10
N THR A 20 0.54 0.68 -9.40
CA THR A 20 0.15 -0.54 -10.13
C THR A 20 0.71 -0.57 -11.54
N LEU A 21 0.72 0.57 -12.25
CA LEU A 21 1.31 0.66 -13.59
C LEU A 21 2.81 0.41 -13.56
N THR A 22 3.54 1.02 -12.62
CA THR A 22 4.99 0.84 -12.48
C THR A 22 5.34 -0.62 -12.25
N THR A 23 4.66 -1.32 -11.33
CA THR A 23 4.93 -2.75 -11.10
C THR A 23 4.58 -3.62 -12.29
N THR A 24 3.44 -3.35 -12.95
CA THR A 24 3.02 -4.08 -14.17
C THR A 24 4.06 -3.92 -15.28
N ILE A 25 4.56 -2.70 -15.49
CA ILE A 25 5.59 -2.39 -16.50
C ILE A 25 6.92 -3.04 -16.14
N ILE A 26 7.37 -2.95 -14.89
CA ILE A 26 8.61 -3.60 -14.43
C ILE A 26 8.52 -5.10 -14.64
N ALA A 27 7.42 -5.72 -14.21
CA ALA A 27 7.20 -7.15 -14.38
C ALA A 27 7.15 -7.56 -15.87
N TRP A 28 6.55 -6.74 -16.73
CA TRP A 28 6.59 -6.97 -18.18
C TRP A 28 8.01 -6.85 -18.73
N ILE A 29 8.77 -5.81 -18.39
CA ILE A 29 10.15 -5.62 -18.87
C ILE A 29 11.05 -6.80 -18.46
N ILE A 30 10.91 -7.27 -17.22
CA ILE A 30 11.72 -8.39 -16.70
C ILE A 30 11.33 -9.72 -17.35
N SER A 31 10.03 -9.97 -17.54
CA SER A 31 9.54 -11.25 -18.08
C SER A 31 9.54 -11.31 -19.61
N GLY A 32 9.54 -10.16 -20.30
CA GLY A 32 9.36 -10.07 -21.75
C GLY A 32 7.92 -10.34 -22.24
N ASP A 33 6.99 -10.73 -21.35
CA ASP A 33 5.61 -11.09 -21.70
C ASP A 33 4.59 -10.16 -21.01
N PRO A 34 3.74 -9.45 -21.79
CA PRO A 34 2.68 -8.62 -21.23
C PRO A 34 1.74 -9.36 -20.27
N LYS A 35 1.47 -10.66 -20.50
CA LYS A 35 0.56 -11.44 -19.66
C LYS A 35 1.10 -11.59 -18.23
N THR A 36 2.41 -11.77 -18.11
CA THR A 36 3.08 -11.86 -16.81
C THR A 36 3.02 -10.53 -16.08
N GLY A 37 3.21 -9.40 -16.79
CA GLY A 37 3.05 -8.07 -16.22
C GLY A 37 1.67 -7.86 -15.59
N PHE A 38 0.60 -8.19 -16.31
CA PHE A 38 -0.77 -8.10 -15.79
C PHE A 38 -1.04 -9.05 -14.62
N ALA A 39 -0.54 -10.29 -14.69
CA ALA A 39 -0.68 -11.25 -13.60
C ALA A 39 -0.01 -10.72 -12.31
N VAL A 40 1.21 -10.19 -12.43
CA VAL A 40 1.95 -9.62 -11.30
C VAL A 40 1.26 -8.37 -10.75
N GLY A 41 0.81 -7.45 -11.61
CA GLY A 41 0.07 -6.26 -11.17
C GLY A 41 -1.22 -6.60 -10.42
N GLY A 42 -1.96 -7.62 -10.88
CA GLY A 42 -3.13 -8.14 -10.20
C GLY A 42 -2.79 -8.77 -8.84
N ILE A 43 -1.78 -9.64 -8.81
CA ILE A 43 -1.32 -10.28 -7.57
C ILE A 43 -0.84 -9.22 -6.56
N GLU A 44 -0.08 -8.21 -6.98
CA GLU A 44 0.38 -7.13 -6.10
C GLU A 44 -0.79 -6.45 -5.40
N PHE A 45 -1.86 -6.13 -6.15
CA PHE A 45 -3.05 -5.49 -5.59
C PHE A 45 -3.68 -6.32 -4.46
N PHE A 46 -3.81 -7.65 -4.67
CA PHE A 46 -4.40 -8.54 -3.67
C PHE A 46 -3.45 -8.85 -2.50
N VAL A 47 -2.15 -9.03 -2.76
CA VAL A 47 -1.15 -9.37 -1.73
C VAL A 47 -0.89 -8.20 -0.78
N LYS A 48 -0.98 -6.96 -1.28
CA LYS A 48 -0.75 -5.77 -0.45
C LYS A 48 -1.75 -5.64 0.70
N MET A 49 -2.98 -6.16 0.54
CA MET A 49 -4.02 -6.12 1.57
C MET A 49 -3.68 -6.94 2.82
N PRO A 50 -3.43 -8.27 2.75
CA PRO A 50 -3.01 -9.04 3.91
C PRO A 50 -1.64 -8.58 4.42
N VAL A 51 -0.70 -8.20 3.54
CA VAL A 51 0.61 -7.69 3.98
C VAL A 51 0.46 -6.43 4.83
N TYR A 52 -0.37 -5.47 4.42
CA TYR A 52 -0.65 -4.27 5.21
C TYR A 52 -1.31 -4.62 6.55
N TYR A 53 -2.30 -5.52 6.55
CA TYR A 53 -2.94 -5.99 7.78
C TYR A 53 -1.96 -6.65 8.75
N PHE A 54 -1.12 -7.57 8.26
CA PHE A 54 -0.10 -8.21 9.09
C PHE A 54 0.96 -7.22 9.56
N HIS A 55 1.37 -6.28 8.70
CA HIS A 55 2.28 -5.21 9.08
C HIS A 55 1.72 -4.38 10.23
N GLU A 56 0.47 -3.92 10.13
CA GLU A 56 -0.19 -3.15 11.18
C GLU A 56 -0.39 -3.99 12.45
N ARG A 57 -0.71 -5.29 12.33
CA ARG A 57 -0.87 -6.20 13.47
C ARG A 57 0.45 -6.46 14.19
N LEU A 58 1.54 -6.66 13.46
CA LEU A 58 2.90 -6.81 14.00
C LEU A 58 3.39 -5.50 14.61
N TRP A 59 3.11 -4.37 13.95
CA TRP A 59 3.44 -3.03 14.44
C TRP A 59 2.70 -2.72 15.73
N TYR A 60 1.40 -3.01 15.82
CA TYR A 60 0.60 -2.85 17.03
C TYR A 60 1.10 -3.74 18.19
N ARG A 61 1.63 -4.93 17.88
CA ARG A 61 2.24 -5.82 18.87
C ARG A 61 3.64 -5.37 19.28
N SER A 62 4.31 -4.60 18.44
CA SER A 62 5.59 -3.98 18.75
C SER A 62 5.33 -2.73 19.60
N ASN A 63 5.87 -2.70 20.81
CA ASN A 63 5.72 -1.57 21.75
C ASN A 63 6.58 -0.34 21.32
N PHE A 64 6.78 -0.17 20.02
CA PHE A 64 7.74 0.79 19.46
C PHE A 64 7.13 2.19 19.46
N GLY A 65 7.54 3.00 20.44
CA GLY A 65 7.14 4.41 20.58
C GLY A 65 5.99 4.66 21.56
N LEU A 66 5.45 3.64 22.22
CA LEU A 66 4.56 3.83 23.36
C LEU A 66 5.40 4.21 24.59
N LYS A 67 5.61 5.52 24.79
CA LYS A 67 5.93 6.05 26.12
C LYS A 67 4.86 5.51 27.07
N ASP A 68 5.31 4.80 28.10
CA ASP A 68 4.54 4.29 29.24
C ASP A 68 3.11 4.87 29.31
N ARG A 69 2.08 4.06 29.04
CA ARG A 69 0.75 4.33 29.61
C ARG A 69 0.82 4.03 31.11
N LYS A 70 1.54 4.86 31.86
CA LYS A 70 1.40 4.91 33.31
C LYS A 70 0.98 6.30 33.74
N SER A 71 -0.04 6.29 34.58
CA SER A 71 -0.56 7.39 35.39
C SER A 71 -1.71 8.20 34.79
N GLU A 72 -2.88 7.59 34.74
CA GLU A 72 -4.08 8.28 35.21
C GLU A 72 -4.92 7.31 36.04
N LYS A 73 -4.58 7.24 37.33
CA LYS A 73 -5.45 6.90 38.45
C LYS A 73 -5.02 7.73 39.64
#